data_AF-A0AAD1FMV1-F1
#
_entry.id   AF-A0AAD1FMV1-F1
#
_cell.length_a   1.000
_cell.length_b   1.000
_cell.length_c   1.000
_cell.angle_alpha   90.00
_cell.angle_beta   90.00
_cell.angle_gamma   90.00
#
_symmetry.space_group_name_H-M   'P 1'
#
loop_
_entity.id
_entity.type
_entity.pdbx_description
1 polymer ?
#
loop_
_entity_poly.entity_id
_entity_poly.type
_entity_poly.pdbx_seq_one_letter_code
_entity_poly.pdbx_strand_id
1 'polypeptide(L)'
;MFEQQSSLANEIHDLEQQHLIASTSARELDEDYIFAVENVPSDSLECPLCGVEHDNSLLSRAGLLADKEGLEQQVSSIKIALEDKYRQRTELTEELNFVTSEIERINEKYLKEDTPEEESNEQQAFEQALYVISQKKVNSNVVQKKESYLLQSQHAKEKQKDIKKEQRKLVKKKDKDELNELFMGNLVESINALSATGINLNGVNAPMDYKKILGGGAAEGTRGTLAYQLAILRQINHANHCQLAPFVIDTPNQQEQAKHRYEQVMDVVTENIPNGYQVILCAMDNDALSSYKQEAHIIELGGNRLLQREPYVQLRAEYEKVILSNS
;
A
#
# COMPACT_ATOMS: atom_id res chain seq x y z
N MET A 1 -19.82 -24.40 9.69
CA MET A 1 -18.37 -24.44 9.97
C MET A 1 -18.02 -25.46 11.05
N PHE A 2 -18.43 -25.34 12.31
CA PHE A 2 -18.08 -26.33 13.35
C PHE A 2 -18.60 -27.76 13.07
N GLU A 3 -19.84 -27.90 12.60
CA GLU A 3 -20.39 -29.20 12.19
C GLU A 3 -19.64 -29.80 10.98
N GLN A 4 -19.24 -28.95 10.03
CA GLN A 4 -18.46 -29.37 8.86
C GLN A 4 -17.04 -29.80 9.25
N GLN A 5 -16.41 -29.11 10.21
CA GLN A 5 -15.10 -29.48 10.75
C GLN A 5 -15.15 -30.85 11.44
N SER A 6 -16.22 -31.11 12.21
CA SER A 6 -16.44 -32.40 12.87
C SER A 6 -16.67 -33.53 11.86
N SER A 7 -17.53 -33.31 10.85
CA SER A 7 -17.75 -34.28 9.75
C SER A 7 -16.45 -34.62 9.04
N LEU A 8 -15.68 -33.61 8.67
CA LEU A 8 -14.43 -33.79 7.93
C LEU A 8 -13.36 -34.51 8.76
N ALA A 9 -13.30 -34.26 10.07
CA ALA A 9 -12.39 -34.98 10.96
C ALA A 9 -12.73 -36.47 11.03
N ASN A 10 -14.01 -36.82 11.10
CA ASN A 10 -14.46 -38.22 11.09
C ASN A 10 -14.15 -38.90 9.75
N GLU A 11 -14.45 -38.24 8.63
CA GLU A 11 -14.18 -38.78 7.29
C GLU A 11 -12.68 -39.03 7.04
N ILE A 12 -11.82 -38.12 7.50
CA ILE A 12 -10.36 -38.30 7.46
C ILE A 12 -9.96 -39.52 8.30
N HIS A 13 -10.46 -39.62 9.53
CA HIS A 13 -10.14 -40.73 10.42
C HIS A 13 -10.53 -42.08 9.82
N ASP A 14 -11.74 -42.18 9.25
CA ASP A 14 -12.23 -43.41 8.61
C ASP A 14 -11.35 -43.81 7.42
N LEU A 15 -10.96 -42.85 6.58
CA LEU A 15 -10.09 -43.09 5.43
C LEU A 15 -8.66 -43.49 5.86
N GLU A 16 -8.12 -42.89 6.93
CA GLU A 16 -6.82 -43.28 7.51
C GLU A 16 -6.85 -44.74 8.01
N GLN A 17 -7.94 -45.16 8.67
CA GLN A 17 -8.10 -46.54 9.12
C GLN A 17 -8.21 -47.51 7.93
N GLN A 18 -9.01 -47.18 6.92
CA GLN A 18 -9.12 -47.99 5.70
C GLN A 18 -7.78 -48.12 4.98
N HIS A 19 -7.04 -47.03 4.86
CA HIS A 19 -5.70 -47.03 4.28
C HIS A 19 -4.74 -47.95 5.05
N LEU A 20 -4.75 -47.88 6.38
CA LEU A 20 -3.91 -48.71 7.23
C LEU A 20 -4.21 -50.20 7.04
N ILE A 21 -5.49 -50.58 7.04
CA ILE A 21 -5.94 -51.96 6.84
C ILE A 21 -5.50 -52.45 5.46
N ALA A 22 -5.86 -51.73 4.39
CA ALA A 22 -5.56 -52.13 3.03
C ALA A 22 -4.05 -52.23 2.76
N SER A 23 -3.26 -51.29 3.29
CA SER A 23 -1.80 -51.31 3.15
C SER A 23 -1.17 -52.47 3.91
N THR A 24 -1.70 -52.81 5.09
CA THR A 24 -1.22 -53.93 5.89
C THR A 24 -1.54 -55.26 5.21
N SER A 25 -2.78 -55.44 4.73
CA SER A 25 -3.20 -56.64 4.01
C SER A 25 -2.43 -56.84 2.71
N ALA A 26 -2.13 -55.77 1.96
CA ALA A 26 -1.30 -55.88 0.75
C ALA A 26 0.12 -56.36 1.06
N ARG A 27 0.70 -55.91 2.18
CA ARG A 27 2.02 -56.37 2.64
C ARG A 27 1.98 -57.83 3.11
N GLU A 28 0.94 -58.23 3.83
CA GLU A 28 0.75 -59.63 4.27
C GLU A 28 0.63 -60.58 3.07
N LEU A 29 -0.15 -60.22 2.05
CA LEU A 29 -0.24 -61.03 0.82
C LEU A 29 1.09 -61.16 0.07
N ASP A 30 1.94 -60.13 0.13
CA ASP A 30 3.29 -60.19 -0.44
C ASP A 30 4.18 -61.17 0.34
N GLU A 31 4.12 -61.12 1.67
CA GLU A 31 4.83 -62.05 2.55
C GLU A 31 4.33 -63.49 2.36
N ASP A 32 3.01 -63.69 2.24
CA ASP A 32 2.39 -64.99 1.97
C ASP A 32 2.81 -65.54 0.60
N TYR A 33 2.85 -64.70 -0.43
CA TYR A 33 3.33 -65.09 -1.75
C TYR A 33 4.81 -65.52 -1.71
N ILE A 34 5.68 -64.72 -1.07
CA ILE A 34 7.10 -65.04 -0.91
C ILE A 34 7.26 -66.37 -0.18
N PHE A 35 6.52 -66.58 0.91
CA PHE A 35 6.55 -67.82 1.67
C PHE A 35 6.11 -69.02 0.83
N ALA A 36 4.99 -68.90 0.12
CA ALA A 36 4.42 -69.94 -0.74
C ALA A 36 5.37 -70.37 -1.86
N VAL A 37 6.17 -69.44 -2.41
CA VAL A 37 7.14 -69.69 -3.47
C VAL A 37 8.45 -70.26 -2.94
N GLU A 38 9.02 -69.67 -1.89
CA GLU A 38 10.38 -69.98 -1.44
C GLU A 38 10.45 -71.14 -0.46
N ASN A 39 9.38 -71.40 0.31
CA ASN A 39 9.41 -72.34 1.43
C ASN A 39 8.55 -73.59 1.20
N VAL A 40 7.69 -73.61 0.17
CA VAL A 40 6.79 -74.73 -0.12
C VAL A 40 7.14 -75.35 -1.49
N PRO A 41 7.86 -76.49 -1.53
CA PRO A 41 8.36 -77.07 -2.77
C PRO A 41 7.28 -77.81 -3.58
N SER A 42 6.11 -78.09 -3.00
CA SER A 42 4.97 -78.75 -3.63
C SER A 42 3.82 -77.80 -3.95
N ASP A 43 2.96 -78.22 -4.88
CA ASP A 43 1.70 -77.54 -5.22
C ASP A 43 0.59 -77.78 -4.16
N SER A 44 0.93 -78.36 -3.01
CA SER A 44 0.03 -78.58 -1.87
C SER A 44 0.72 -78.14 -0.59
N LEU A 45 -0.05 -77.54 0.32
CA LEU A 45 0.40 -77.06 1.63
C LEU A 45 -0.54 -77.59 2.72
N GLU A 46 -0.04 -78.47 3.60
CA GLU A 46 -0.80 -78.92 4.77
C GLU A 46 -0.81 -77.85 5.87
N CYS A 47 -2.00 -77.52 6.36
CA CYS A 47 -2.17 -76.59 7.46
C CYS A 47 -1.70 -77.22 8.79
N PRO A 48 -0.71 -76.65 9.48
CA PRO A 48 -0.17 -77.24 10.71
C PRO A 48 -1.14 -77.18 11.90
N LEU A 49 -2.24 -76.42 11.80
CA LEU A 49 -3.23 -76.24 12.86
C LEU A 49 -4.39 -77.23 12.76
N CYS A 50 -4.80 -77.60 11.54
CA CYS A 50 -6.00 -78.41 11.32
C CYS A 50 -5.81 -79.59 10.37
N GLY A 51 -4.65 -79.76 9.75
CA GLY A 51 -4.33 -80.86 8.83
C GLY A 51 -5.05 -80.78 7.47
N VAL A 52 -5.63 -79.63 7.12
CA VAL A 52 -6.26 -79.41 5.81
C VAL A 52 -5.17 -79.14 4.76
N GLU A 53 -5.26 -79.79 3.61
CA GLU A 53 -4.40 -79.53 2.44
C GLU A 53 -4.93 -78.36 1.62
N HIS A 54 -4.11 -77.33 1.45
CA HIS A 54 -4.39 -76.14 0.67
C HIS A 54 -3.70 -76.20 -0.69
N ASP A 55 -4.38 -75.72 -1.74
CA ASP A 55 -3.82 -75.60 -3.09
C ASP A 55 -2.74 -74.51 -3.13
N ASN A 56 -1.52 -74.92 -3.46
CA ASN A 56 -0.37 -74.04 -3.63
C ASN A 56 0.17 -74.07 -5.08
N SER A 57 -0.69 -74.43 -6.03
CA SER A 57 -0.36 -74.38 -7.45
C SER A 57 -0.01 -72.96 -7.93
N LEU A 58 0.62 -72.87 -9.11
CA LEU A 58 0.93 -71.59 -9.75
C LEU A 58 -0.29 -70.66 -9.86
N LEU A 59 -1.48 -71.22 -10.11
CA LEU A 59 -2.72 -70.44 -10.22
C LEU A 59 -3.13 -69.83 -8.88
N SER A 60 -3.03 -70.61 -7.79
CA SER A 60 -3.30 -70.15 -6.42
C SER A 60 -2.35 -69.02 -6.02
N ARG A 61 -1.05 -69.18 -6.28
CA ARG A 61 -0.02 -68.15 -6.01
C ARG A 61 -0.23 -66.88 -6.84
N ALA A 62 -0.64 -67.02 -8.11
CA ALA A 62 -0.98 -65.87 -8.96
C ALA A 62 -2.23 -65.13 -8.43
N GLY A 63 -3.15 -65.83 -7.77
CA GLY A 63 -4.29 -65.24 -7.06
C GLY A 63 -3.86 -64.27 -5.96
N LEU A 64 -2.88 -64.65 -5.13
CA LEU A 64 -2.33 -63.78 -4.08
C LEU A 64 -1.78 -62.45 -4.65
N LEU A 65 -1.07 -62.52 -5.78
CA LEU A 65 -0.56 -61.32 -6.45
C LEU A 65 -1.67 -60.45 -7.04
N ALA A 66 -2.72 -61.06 -7.60
CA ALA A 66 -3.87 -60.33 -8.12
C ALA A 66 -4.64 -59.61 -7.00
N ASP A 67 -4.83 -60.28 -5.86
CA ASP A 67 -5.47 -59.70 -4.69
C ASP A 67 -4.62 -58.56 -4.09
N LYS A 68 -3.29 -58.73 -4.03
CA LYS A 68 -2.34 -57.68 -3.67
C LYS A 68 -2.47 -56.46 -4.58
N GLU A 69 -2.47 -56.66 -5.90
CA GLU A 69 -2.61 -55.56 -6.86
C GLU A 69 -3.95 -54.83 -6.67
N GLY A 70 -5.04 -55.56 -6.41
CA GLY A 70 -6.34 -54.99 -6.08
C GLY A 70 -6.30 -54.11 -4.82
N LEU A 71 -5.63 -54.57 -3.76
CA LEU A 71 -5.45 -53.78 -2.54
C LEU A 71 -4.53 -52.57 -2.76
N GLU A 72 -3.46 -52.68 -3.55
CA GLU A 72 -2.58 -51.55 -3.88
C GLU A 72 -3.32 -50.45 -4.66
N GLN A 73 -4.22 -50.83 -5.57
CA GLN A 73 -5.10 -49.88 -6.27
C GLN A 73 -6.07 -49.18 -5.30
N GLN A 74 -6.63 -49.91 -4.33
CA GLN A 74 -7.46 -49.31 -3.27
C GLN A 74 -6.66 -48.37 -2.37
N VAL A 75 -5.44 -48.74 -1.98
CA VAL A 75 -4.54 -47.88 -1.21
C VAL A 75 -4.27 -46.57 -1.96
N SER A 76 -4.01 -46.65 -3.26
CA SER A 76 -3.80 -45.47 -4.11
C SER A 76 -5.03 -44.56 -4.16
N SER A 77 -6.23 -45.12 -4.34
CA SER A 77 -7.46 -44.33 -4.38
C SER A 77 -7.79 -43.67 -3.03
N ILE A 78 -7.57 -44.39 -1.92
CA ILE A 78 -7.77 -43.84 -0.56
C ILE A 78 -6.77 -42.69 -0.30
N LYS A 79 -5.51 -42.81 -0.73
CA LYS A 79 -4.53 -41.71 -0.59
C LYS A 79 -4.99 -40.44 -1.29
N ILE A 80 -5.48 -40.56 -2.54
CA ILE A 80 -6.00 -39.40 -3.29
C ILE A 80 -7.19 -38.76 -2.54
N ALA A 81 -8.10 -39.57 -1.99
CA ALA A 81 -9.22 -39.07 -1.20
C ALA A 81 -8.76 -38.36 0.08
N LEU A 82 -7.75 -38.90 0.79
CA LEU A 82 -7.16 -38.28 1.98
C LEU A 82 -6.53 -36.92 1.65
N GLU A 83 -5.77 -36.82 0.56
CA GLU A 83 -5.17 -35.56 0.12
C GLU A 83 -6.22 -34.46 -0.13
N ASP A 84 -7.33 -34.82 -0.76
CA ASP A 84 -8.46 -33.91 -0.98
C ASP A 84 -9.11 -33.47 0.35
N LYS A 85 -9.34 -34.42 1.26
CA LYS A 85 -9.94 -34.11 2.58
C LYS A 85 -9.05 -33.24 3.45
N TYR A 86 -7.73 -33.46 3.45
CA TYR A 86 -6.79 -32.59 4.16
C TYR A 86 -6.74 -31.18 3.58
N ARG A 87 -6.86 -31.04 2.25
CA ARG A 87 -6.97 -29.73 1.59
C ARG A 87 -8.21 -28.98 2.06
N GLN A 88 -9.38 -29.63 2.00
CA GLN A 88 -10.64 -29.07 2.51
C GLN A 88 -10.53 -28.64 3.97
N ARG A 89 -9.83 -29.41 4.81
CA ARG A 89 -9.62 -29.08 6.23
C ARG A 89 -8.79 -27.82 6.41
N THR A 90 -7.77 -27.66 5.56
CA THR A 90 -6.89 -26.49 5.57
C THR A 90 -7.67 -25.25 5.18
N GLU A 91 -8.42 -25.31 4.07
CA GLU A 91 -9.27 -24.21 3.59
C GLU A 91 -10.30 -23.77 4.64
N LEU A 92 -11.00 -24.74 5.27
CA LEU A 92 -11.98 -24.44 6.32
C LEU A 92 -11.34 -23.82 7.56
N THR A 93 -10.11 -24.22 7.90
CA THR A 93 -9.37 -23.65 9.03
C THR A 93 -8.95 -22.21 8.75
N GLU A 94 -8.50 -21.91 7.53
CA GLU A 94 -8.18 -20.55 7.10
C GLU A 94 -9.40 -19.63 7.15
N GLU A 95 -10.55 -20.11 6.67
CA GLU A 95 -11.81 -19.36 6.74
C GLU A 95 -12.24 -19.06 8.19
N LEU A 96 -12.13 -20.05 9.08
CA LEU A 96 -12.43 -19.86 10.51
C LEU A 96 -11.50 -18.85 11.18
N ASN A 97 -10.21 -18.90 10.87
CA ASN A 97 -9.23 -17.94 11.40
C ASN A 97 -9.55 -16.53 10.90
N PHE A 98 -9.90 -16.38 9.62
CA PHE A 98 -10.30 -15.10 9.06
C PHE A 98 -11.54 -14.53 9.77
N VAL A 99 -12.61 -15.33 9.90
CA VAL A 99 -13.85 -14.91 10.57
C VAL A 99 -13.58 -14.53 12.03
N THR A 100 -12.77 -15.31 12.74
CA THR A 100 -12.37 -15.01 14.13
C THR A 100 -11.65 -13.67 14.22
N SER A 101 -10.67 -13.43 13.35
CA SER A 101 -9.93 -12.15 13.33
C SER A 101 -10.82 -10.93 13.03
N GLU A 102 -11.83 -11.10 12.17
CA GLU A 102 -12.78 -10.01 11.86
C GLU A 102 -13.72 -9.74 13.04
N ILE A 103 -14.14 -10.78 13.76
CA ILE A 103 -14.94 -10.62 14.99
C ILE A 103 -14.12 -9.86 16.05
N GLU A 104 -12.88 -10.25 16.28
CA GLU A 104 -11.97 -9.56 17.21
C GLU A 104 -11.81 -8.09 16.82
N ARG A 105 -11.50 -7.80 15.56
CA ARG A 105 -11.35 -6.43 15.05
C ARG A 105 -12.60 -5.57 15.28
N ILE A 106 -13.79 -6.13 15.07
CA ILE A 106 -15.06 -5.44 15.31
C ILE A 106 -15.24 -5.20 16.82
N ASN A 107 -14.98 -6.21 17.64
CA ASN A 107 -15.09 -6.11 19.08
C ASN A 107 -14.12 -5.08 19.66
N GLU A 108 -12.86 -5.04 19.21
CA GLU A 108 -11.91 -4.01 19.66
C GLU A 108 -12.38 -2.60 19.32
N LYS A 109 -12.89 -2.40 18.10
CA LYS A 109 -13.32 -1.07 17.66
C LYS A 109 -14.55 -0.56 18.42
N TYR A 110 -15.48 -1.46 18.77
CA TYR A 110 -16.81 -1.08 19.26
C TYR A 110 -17.12 -1.53 20.68
N LEU A 111 -16.37 -2.43 21.30
CA LEU A 111 -16.61 -2.91 22.67
C LEU A 111 -15.51 -2.54 23.67
N LYS A 112 -14.26 -2.31 23.25
CA LYS A 112 -13.19 -1.83 24.16
C LYS A 112 -13.36 -0.35 24.46
N GLU A 113 -14.28 -0.03 25.38
CA GLU A 113 -14.26 1.18 26.21
C GLU A 113 -14.58 0.75 27.66
N ASP A 114 -13.61 0.99 28.57
CA ASP A 114 -13.62 0.91 30.04
C ASP A 114 -14.08 -0.38 30.76
N THR A 115 -13.39 -1.50 30.60
CA THR A 115 -13.45 -2.58 31.61
C THR A 115 -12.04 -3.03 32.01
N PRO A 116 -11.67 -2.98 33.32
CA PRO A 116 -10.37 -3.45 33.78
C PRO A 116 -10.25 -4.97 33.58
N GLU A 117 -9.05 -5.39 33.18
CA GLU A 117 -8.65 -6.77 32.94
C GLU A 117 -8.71 -7.61 34.22
N GLU A 118 -9.65 -8.56 34.31
CA GLU A 118 -9.51 -9.75 35.13
C GLU A 118 -10.05 -10.96 34.33
N GLU A 119 -9.12 -11.75 33.77
CA GLU A 119 -9.42 -12.97 33.03
C GLU A 119 -9.27 -14.19 33.94
N SER A 120 -10.29 -15.07 33.96
CA SER A 120 -10.14 -16.44 34.46
C SER A 120 -10.96 -17.42 33.62
N ASN A 121 -10.26 -18.12 32.73
CA ASN A 121 -10.39 -19.45 32.11
C ASN A 121 -11.68 -20.32 32.16
N GLU A 122 -12.84 -19.84 32.58
CA GLU A 122 -14.14 -20.52 32.43
C GLU A 122 -14.98 -19.93 31.26
N GLN A 123 -14.38 -19.02 30.48
CA GLN A 123 -15.04 -18.11 29.54
C GLN A 123 -15.70 -18.74 28.30
N GLN A 124 -15.28 -19.92 27.84
CA GLN A 124 -15.66 -20.39 26.48
C GLN A 124 -17.13 -20.83 26.33
N ALA A 125 -17.79 -21.30 27.38
CA ALA A 125 -19.24 -21.60 27.34
C ALA A 125 -20.10 -20.34 27.58
N PHE A 126 -19.55 -19.35 28.28
CA PHE A 126 -20.18 -18.05 28.52
C PHE A 126 -20.09 -17.13 27.29
N GLU A 127 -19.07 -17.31 26.44
CA GLU A 127 -18.82 -16.57 25.20
C GLU A 127 -19.96 -16.64 24.17
N GLN A 128 -20.68 -17.77 24.08
CA GLN A 128 -21.81 -17.92 23.15
C GLN A 128 -23.09 -17.21 23.62
N ALA A 129 -23.35 -17.17 24.94
CA ALA A 129 -24.40 -16.32 25.51
C ALA A 129 -24.03 -14.83 25.45
N LEU A 130 -22.73 -14.53 25.61
CA LEU A 130 -22.14 -13.21 25.37
C LEU A 130 -22.27 -12.78 23.91
N TYR A 131 -22.31 -13.67 22.92
CA TYR A 131 -22.39 -13.29 21.50
C TYR A 131 -23.67 -12.53 21.15
N VAL A 132 -24.81 -12.87 21.76
CA VAL A 132 -26.08 -12.14 21.56
C VAL A 132 -26.10 -10.82 22.33
N ILE A 133 -25.49 -10.79 23.51
CA ILE A 133 -25.33 -9.58 24.33
C ILE A 133 -24.31 -8.63 23.68
N SER A 134 -23.25 -9.17 23.08
CA SER A 134 -22.19 -8.46 22.39
C SER A 134 -22.68 -7.93 21.05
N GLN A 135 -23.49 -8.66 20.27
CA GLN A 135 -24.10 -8.09 19.06
C GLN A 135 -24.99 -6.89 19.37
N LYS A 136 -25.84 -6.96 20.41
CA LYS A 136 -26.66 -5.81 20.83
C LYS A 136 -25.79 -4.64 21.31
N LYS A 137 -24.74 -4.92 22.08
CA LYS A 137 -23.79 -3.91 22.59
C LYS A 137 -22.93 -3.29 21.47
N VAL A 138 -22.46 -4.08 20.52
CA VAL A 138 -21.77 -3.61 19.31
C VAL A 138 -22.72 -2.72 18.53
N ASN A 139 -23.96 -3.14 18.28
CA ASN A 139 -24.93 -2.34 17.54
C ASN A 139 -25.24 -1.01 18.25
N SER A 140 -25.45 -1.00 19.57
CA SER A 140 -25.66 0.25 20.31
C SER A 140 -24.44 1.16 20.26
N ASN A 141 -23.25 0.61 20.44
CA ASN A 141 -22.00 1.39 20.44
C ASN A 141 -21.68 1.93 19.04
N VAL A 142 -21.99 1.17 17.98
CA VAL A 142 -21.89 1.64 16.59
C VAL A 142 -22.81 2.82 16.35
N VAL A 143 -24.07 2.76 16.80
CA VAL A 143 -25.03 3.87 16.66
C VAL A 143 -24.55 5.09 17.44
N GLN A 144 -24.13 4.91 18.69
CA GLN A 144 -23.63 6.00 19.53
C GLN A 144 -22.36 6.66 18.95
N LYS A 145 -21.38 5.86 18.48
CA LYS A 145 -20.18 6.40 17.82
C LYS A 145 -20.53 7.13 16.53
N LYS A 146 -21.48 6.60 15.73
CA LYS A 146 -21.97 7.27 14.52
C LYS A 146 -22.59 8.63 14.85
N GLU A 147 -23.47 8.70 15.84
CA GLU A 147 -24.09 9.97 16.26
C GLU A 147 -23.04 10.96 16.77
N SER A 148 -22.08 10.51 17.58
CA SER A 148 -20.95 11.32 18.05
C SER A 148 -20.13 11.90 16.88
N TYR A 149 -19.76 11.08 15.90
CA TYR A 149 -19.02 11.57 14.73
C TYR A 149 -19.84 12.51 13.85
N LEU A 150 -21.15 12.30 13.73
CA LEU A 150 -22.04 13.22 13.03
C LEU A 150 -22.09 14.59 13.72
N LEU A 151 -22.20 14.62 15.05
CA LEU A 151 -22.15 15.85 15.84
C LEU A 151 -20.79 16.55 15.71
N GLN A 152 -19.68 15.82 15.82
CA GLN A 152 -18.33 16.38 15.62
C GLN A 152 -18.17 16.97 14.21
N SER A 153 -18.68 16.28 13.19
CA SER A 153 -18.67 16.76 11.81
C SER A 153 -19.48 18.05 11.63
N GLN A 154 -20.67 18.11 12.23
CA GLN A 154 -21.50 19.32 12.22
C GLN A 154 -20.80 20.49 12.92
N HIS A 155 -20.28 20.28 14.11
CA HIS A 155 -19.53 21.30 14.86
C HIS A 155 -18.30 21.79 14.09
N ALA A 156 -17.56 20.88 13.43
CA ALA A 156 -16.43 21.25 12.58
C ALA A 156 -16.87 22.11 11.37
N LYS A 157 -18.01 21.79 10.74
CA LYS A 157 -18.58 22.60 9.64
C LYS A 157 -19.01 23.98 10.11
N GLU A 158 -19.63 24.09 11.27
CA GLU A 158 -20.02 25.37 11.88
C GLU A 158 -18.79 26.21 12.18
N LYS A 159 -17.78 25.64 12.85
CA LYS A 159 -16.50 26.31 13.10
C LYS A 159 -15.82 26.76 11.82
N GLN A 160 -15.84 25.95 10.76
CA GLN A 160 -15.30 26.32 9.45
C GLN A 160 -16.05 27.52 8.84
N LYS A 161 -17.38 27.56 8.97
CA LYS A 161 -18.22 28.67 8.51
C LYS A 161 -17.88 29.97 9.25
N ASP A 162 -17.70 29.89 10.56
CA ASP A 162 -17.36 31.04 11.40
C ASP A 162 -15.96 31.57 11.08
N ILE A 163 -14.96 30.69 10.96
CA ILE A 163 -13.61 31.07 10.54
C ILE A 163 -13.63 31.75 9.17
N LYS A 164 -14.38 31.22 8.20
CA LYS A 164 -14.54 31.85 6.88
C LYS A 164 -15.20 33.23 6.96
N LYS A 165 -16.14 33.43 7.90
CA LYS A 165 -16.78 34.73 8.13
C LYS A 165 -15.79 35.73 8.69
N GLU A 166 -14.98 35.35 9.68
CA GLU A 166 -13.93 36.20 10.23
C GLU A 166 -12.85 36.52 9.18
N GLN A 167 -12.41 35.52 8.41
CA GLN A 167 -11.44 35.72 7.33
C GLN A 167 -11.90 36.79 6.31
N ARG A 168 -13.19 36.80 5.95
CA ARG A 168 -13.77 37.79 5.04
C ARG A 168 -13.74 39.23 5.59
N LYS A 169 -13.64 39.40 6.91
CA LYS A 169 -13.53 40.73 7.53
C LYS A 169 -12.09 41.26 7.52
N LEU A 170 -11.09 40.38 7.41
CA LEU A 170 -9.67 40.76 7.45
C LEU A 170 -9.20 41.48 6.19
N VAL A 171 -9.80 41.17 5.03
CA VAL A 171 -9.42 41.76 3.75
C VAL A 171 -10.60 42.53 3.19
N LYS A 172 -10.45 43.85 3.00
CA LYS A 172 -11.51 44.66 2.38
C LYS A 172 -11.65 44.24 0.91
N LYS A 173 -12.87 44.32 0.39
CA LYS A 173 -13.14 43.99 -1.02
C LYS A 173 -12.24 44.78 -1.97
N LYS A 174 -12.05 46.08 -1.71
CA LYS A 174 -11.19 46.97 -2.50
C LYS A 174 -9.75 46.44 -2.56
N ASP A 175 -9.13 46.17 -1.41
CA ASP A 175 -7.75 45.67 -1.33
C ASP A 175 -7.61 44.33 -2.09
N LYS A 176 -8.62 43.47 -2.03
CA LYS A 176 -8.65 42.22 -2.78
C LYS A 176 -8.72 42.44 -4.30
N ASP A 177 -9.56 43.37 -4.75
CA ASP A 177 -9.74 43.66 -6.17
C ASP A 177 -8.44 44.29 -6.74
N GLU A 178 -7.81 45.22 -6.01
CA GLU A 178 -6.49 45.78 -6.36
C GLU A 178 -5.40 44.70 -6.47
N LEU A 179 -5.35 43.77 -5.52
CA LEU A 179 -4.40 42.65 -5.54
C LEU A 179 -4.64 41.69 -6.72
N ASN A 180 -5.89 41.45 -7.10
CA ASN A 180 -6.21 40.63 -8.27
C ASN A 180 -5.85 41.33 -9.58
N GLU A 181 -6.08 42.65 -9.68
CA GLU A 181 -5.69 43.44 -10.85
C GLU A 181 -4.17 43.45 -11.02
N LEU A 182 -3.41 43.66 -9.92
CA LEU A 182 -1.95 43.58 -9.94
C LEU A 182 -1.45 42.19 -10.35
N PHE A 183 -2.07 41.14 -9.82
CA PHE A 183 -1.76 39.76 -10.20
C PHE A 183 -1.97 39.54 -11.71
N MET A 184 -3.13 39.95 -12.24
CA MET A 184 -3.45 39.77 -13.65
C MET A 184 -2.52 40.57 -14.56
N GLY A 185 -2.16 41.80 -14.18
CA GLY A 185 -1.17 42.60 -14.90
C GLY A 185 0.19 41.90 -14.99
N ASN A 186 0.71 41.44 -13.84
CA ASN A 186 1.97 40.70 -13.78
C ASN A 186 1.93 39.38 -14.57
N LEU A 187 0.80 38.67 -14.54
CA LEU A 187 0.62 37.42 -15.28
C LEU A 187 0.69 37.65 -16.79
N VAL A 188 -0.03 38.65 -17.29
CA VAL A 188 -0.03 39.00 -18.72
C VAL A 188 1.36 39.46 -19.16
N GLU A 189 2.02 40.30 -18.37
CA GLU A 189 3.40 40.74 -18.63
C GLU A 189 4.35 39.54 -18.73
N SER A 190 4.29 38.63 -17.75
CA SER A 190 5.15 37.45 -17.70
C SER A 190 4.87 36.46 -18.85
N ILE A 191 3.60 36.29 -19.25
CA ILE A 191 3.23 35.46 -20.40
C ILE A 191 3.82 36.00 -21.70
N ASN A 192 3.76 37.32 -21.90
CA ASN A 192 4.34 37.97 -23.07
C ASN A 192 5.87 37.86 -23.05
N ALA A 193 6.48 38.14 -21.90
CA ALA A 193 7.93 38.08 -21.70
C ALA A 193 8.50 36.67 -21.92
N LEU A 194 7.73 35.62 -21.61
CA LEU A 194 8.09 34.21 -21.86
C LEU A 194 7.57 33.68 -23.20
N SER A 195 6.90 34.51 -24.02
CA SER A 195 6.23 34.08 -25.25
C SER A 195 5.39 32.82 -25.09
N ALA A 196 4.54 32.83 -24.07
CA ALA A 196 3.56 31.78 -23.78
C ALA A 196 2.15 32.21 -24.25
N THR A 197 2.05 32.83 -25.41
CA THR A 197 0.82 33.46 -25.92
C THR A 197 -0.30 32.47 -26.26
N GLY A 198 0.03 31.19 -26.43
CA GLY A 198 -0.94 30.09 -26.60
C GLY A 198 -1.64 29.67 -25.30
N ILE A 199 -1.25 30.24 -24.16
CA ILE A 199 -1.92 30.03 -22.88
C ILE A 199 -3.28 30.74 -22.87
N ASN A 200 -4.30 29.99 -22.52
CA ASN A 200 -5.66 30.48 -22.33
C ASN A 200 -5.84 30.95 -20.89
N LEU A 201 -6.14 32.24 -20.74
CA LEU A 201 -6.41 32.88 -19.44
C LEU A 201 -7.91 32.95 -19.11
N ASN A 202 -8.79 32.37 -19.93
CA ASN A 202 -10.23 32.41 -19.67
C ASN A 202 -10.56 31.77 -18.32
N GLY A 203 -11.15 32.58 -17.44
CA GLY A 203 -11.55 32.15 -16.10
C GLY A 203 -10.47 32.33 -15.02
N VAL A 204 -9.24 32.69 -15.40
CA VAL A 204 -8.18 33.11 -14.46
C VAL A 204 -8.43 34.57 -14.08
N ASN A 205 -8.78 34.81 -12.82
CA ASN A 205 -9.02 36.15 -12.30
C ASN A 205 -8.30 36.42 -10.97
N ALA A 206 -7.71 35.39 -10.37
CA ALA A 206 -7.07 35.47 -9.06
C ALA A 206 -5.90 34.49 -8.93
N PRO A 207 -5.00 34.70 -7.94
CA PRO A 207 -3.84 33.84 -7.69
C PRO A 207 -4.16 32.39 -7.26
N MET A 208 -5.44 32.12 -6.96
CA MET A 208 -5.92 30.78 -6.59
C MET A 208 -6.47 29.99 -7.79
N ASP A 209 -6.52 30.60 -8.98
CA ASP A 209 -7.09 30.03 -10.19
C ASP A 209 -6.10 29.18 -11.01
N TYR A 210 -5.01 28.70 -10.41
CA TYR A 210 -3.94 27.96 -11.10
C TYR A 210 -4.47 26.85 -12.01
N LYS A 211 -5.47 26.07 -11.54
CA LYS A 211 -6.06 24.95 -12.30
C LYS A 211 -6.77 25.37 -13.60
N LYS A 212 -7.00 26.67 -13.79
CA LYS A 212 -7.65 27.23 -14.97
C LYS A 212 -6.65 27.71 -16.03
N ILE A 213 -5.34 27.71 -15.73
CA ILE A 213 -4.32 27.97 -16.75
C ILE A 213 -4.21 26.74 -17.64
N LEU A 214 -4.68 26.87 -18.88
CA LEU A 214 -4.77 25.77 -19.85
C LEU A 214 -4.26 26.24 -21.20
N GLY A 215 -3.98 25.32 -22.11
CA GLY A 215 -3.48 25.65 -23.45
C GLY A 215 -1.96 25.75 -23.51
N GLY A 216 -1.46 26.11 -24.69
CA GLY A 216 -0.06 25.94 -25.06
C GLY A 216 0.32 24.46 -25.28
N GLY A 217 1.24 24.19 -26.21
CA GLY A 217 1.88 22.87 -26.29
C GLY A 217 2.71 22.58 -25.03
N ALA A 218 3.25 21.36 -24.86
CA ALA A 218 3.96 20.97 -23.63
C ALA A 218 5.03 21.98 -23.17
N ALA A 219 5.89 22.42 -24.10
CA ALA A 219 6.91 23.43 -23.83
C ALA A 219 6.32 24.80 -23.46
N GLU A 220 5.32 25.27 -24.20
CA GLU A 220 4.68 26.57 -23.94
C GLU A 220 3.89 26.57 -22.62
N GLY A 221 3.24 25.45 -22.30
CA GLY A 221 2.59 25.18 -21.03
C GLY A 221 3.53 25.39 -19.84
N THR A 222 4.75 24.85 -19.90
CA THR A 222 5.75 25.04 -18.83
C THR A 222 6.15 26.51 -18.65
N ARG A 223 6.24 27.28 -19.74
CA ARG A 223 6.47 28.73 -19.67
C ARG A 223 5.27 29.48 -19.10
N GLY A 224 4.05 29.08 -19.44
CA GLY A 224 2.83 29.60 -18.83
C GLY A 224 2.75 29.36 -17.32
N THR A 225 3.17 28.17 -16.88
CA THR A 225 3.30 27.85 -15.45
C THR A 225 4.33 28.76 -14.78
N LEU A 226 5.51 28.95 -15.37
CA LEU A 226 6.51 29.87 -14.84
C LEU A 226 5.97 31.31 -14.73
N ALA A 227 5.29 31.79 -15.77
CA ALA A 227 4.65 33.11 -15.76
C ALA A 227 3.67 33.28 -14.58
N TYR A 228 2.87 32.25 -14.31
CA TYR A 228 1.95 32.23 -13.18
C TYR A 228 2.66 32.31 -11.83
N GLN A 229 3.75 31.55 -11.65
CA GLN A 229 4.53 31.60 -10.43
C GLN A 229 5.19 32.97 -10.23
N LEU A 230 5.76 33.56 -11.28
CA LEU A 230 6.35 34.91 -11.22
C LEU A 230 5.32 35.97 -10.80
N ALA A 231 4.10 35.90 -11.33
CA ALA A 231 3.01 36.78 -10.93
C ALA A 231 2.65 36.64 -9.44
N ILE A 232 2.65 35.42 -8.90
CA ILE A 232 2.47 35.18 -7.46
C ILE A 232 3.61 35.78 -6.65
N LEU A 233 4.87 35.53 -7.04
CA LEU A 233 6.03 36.02 -6.29
C LEU A 233 6.07 37.55 -6.21
N ARG A 234 5.76 38.23 -7.32
CA ARG A 234 5.63 39.69 -7.39
C ARG A 234 4.51 40.20 -6.50
N GLN A 235 3.38 39.52 -6.47
CA GLN A 235 2.26 39.89 -5.60
C GLN A 235 2.58 39.69 -4.11
N ILE A 236 3.24 38.60 -3.74
CA ILE A 236 3.69 38.35 -2.37
C ILE A 236 4.66 39.45 -1.93
N ASN A 237 5.64 39.78 -2.78
CA ASN A 237 6.60 40.85 -2.51
C ASN A 237 5.92 42.22 -2.39
N HIS A 238 4.94 42.51 -3.25
CA HIS A 238 4.17 43.75 -3.19
C HIS A 238 3.32 43.85 -1.91
N ALA A 239 2.64 42.77 -1.55
CA ALA A 239 1.83 42.73 -0.34
C ALA A 239 2.71 42.90 0.91
N ASN A 240 3.92 42.34 0.93
CA ASN A 240 4.91 42.50 2.01
C ASN A 240 4.36 42.16 3.42
N HIS A 241 3.42 41.22 3.49
CA HIS A 241 2.76 40.79 4.75
C HIS A 241 3.23 39.42 5.24
N CYS A 242 4.14 38.76 4.53
CA CYS A 242 4.70 37.47 4.91
C CYS A 242 6.20 37.41 4.64
N GLN A 243 6.88 36.48 5.31
CA GLN A 243 8.28 36.22 5.03
C GLN A 243 8.43 35.56 3.66
N LEU A 244 9.45 35.99 2.91
CA LEU A 244 9.76 35.45 1.60
C LEU A 244 10.50 34.12 1.77
N ALA A 245 9.91 33.05 1.23
CA ALA A 245 10.57 31.76 1.14
C ALA A 245 11.48 31.72 -0.09
N PRO A 246 12.56 30.92 -0.10
CA PRO A 246 13.36 30.70 -1.30
C PRO A 246 12.51 30.19 -2.46
N PHE A 247 12.81 30.66 -3.67
CA PHE A 247 12.17 30.18 -4.90
C PHE A 247 13.07 29.15 -5.58
N VAL A 248 12.58 27.93 -5.70
CA VAL A 248 13.32 26.80 -6.28
C VAL A 248 12.82 26.54 -7.70
N ILE A 249 13.74 26.55 -8.66
CA ILE A 249 13.46 26.25 -10.06
C ILE A 249 14.23 24.98 -10.43
N ASP A 250 13.48 23.91 -10.70
CA ASP A 250 14.07 22.66 -11.19
C ASP A 250 14.08 22.63 -12.72
N THR A 251 15.28 22.70 -13.28
CA THR A 251 15.57 22.58 -14.72
C THR A 251 14.76 23.58 -15.55
N PRO A 252 15.21 24.84 -15.68
CA PRO A 252 14.48 25.88 -16.41
C PRO A 252 14.25 25.52 -17.89
N ASN A 253 15.14 24.74 -18.50
CA ASN A 253 15.00 24.25 -19.87
C ASN A 253 14.15 22.96 -19.95
N GLN A 254 12.91 23.02 -19.48
CA GLN A 254 11.97 21.90 -19.62
C GLN A 254 11.65 21.64 -21.10
N GLN A 255 11.44 20.36 -21.45
CA GLN A 255 11.04 19.90 -22.80
C GLN A 255 12.04 20.22 -23.93
N GLU A 256 13.32 20.44 -23.60
CA GLU A 256 14.40 20.75 -24.56
C GLU A 256 14.00 21.85 -25.56
N GLN A 257 13.64 23.01 -25.03
CA GLN A 257 13.19 24.13 -25.84
C GLN A 257 14.29 24.65 -26.77
N ALA A 258 13.89 25.28 -27.87
CA ALA A 258 14.82 25.94 -28.78
C ALA A 258 15.69 26.97 -28.04
N LYS A 259 16.97 27.09 -28.42
CA LYS A 259 17.97 27.94 -27.75
C LYS A 259 17.46 29.34 -27.36
N HIS A 260 16.90 30.07 -28.31
CA HIS A 260 16.36 31.43 -28.07
C HIS A 260 15.23 31.48 -27.01
N ARG A 261 14.47 30.39 -26.84
CA ARG A 261 13.42 30.30 -25.81
C ARG A 261 14.01 30.05 -24.44
N TYR A 262 15.09 29.29 -24.37
CA TYR A 262 15.77 29.06 -23.10
C TYR A 262 16.50 30.33 -22.64
N GLU A 263 17.17 31.04 -23.54
CA GLU A 263 17.75 32.38 -23.27
C GLU A 263 16.68 33.33 -22.71
N GLN A 264 15.52 33.41 -23.37
CA GLN A 264 14.38 34.21 -22.92
C GLN A 264 13.87 33.80 -21.52
N VAL A 265 13.81 32.50 -21.21
CA VAL A 265 13.44 32.03 -19.87
C VAL A 265 14.45 32.51 -18.84
N MET A 266 15.74 32.46 -19.15
CA MET A 266 16.80 32.89 -18.25
C MET A 266 16.81 34.40 -18.03
N ASP A 267 16.60 35.19 -19.08
CA ASP A 267 16.47 36.64 -18.96
C ASP A 267 15.31 37.01 -18.03
N VAL A 268 14.14 36.37 -18.22
CA VAL A 268 12.97 36.59 -17.36
C VAL A 268 13.24 36.17 -15.92
N VAL A 269 13.83 35.00 -15.68
CA VAL A 269 14.18 34.55 -14.31
C VAL A 269 15.13 35.54 -13.63
N THR A 270 16.08 36.09 -14.37
CA THR A 270 17.06 37.06 -13.85
C THR A 270 16.42 38.41 -13.52
N GLU A 271 15.55 38.91 -14.42
CA GLU A 271 15.05 40.29 -14.34
C GLU A 271 13.70 40.41 -13.60
N ASN A 272 12.86 39.37 -13.60
CA ASN A 272 11.47 39.49 -13.19
C ASN A 272 11.19 38.94 -11.77
N ILE A 273 12.13 38.20 -11.19
CA ILE A 273 12.05 37.77 -9.79
C ILE A 273 12.46 38.94 -8.89
N PRO A 274 11.63 39.33 -7.90
CA PRO A 274 12.00 40.42 -6.99
C PRO A 274 13.27 40.12 -6.19
N ASN A 275 14.14 41.11 -6.01
CA ASN A 275 15.43 40.99 -5.30
C ASN A 275 15.35 40.47 -3.86
N GLY A 276 14.16 40.47 -3.24
CA GLY A 276 13.95 39.94 -1.89
C GLY A 276 13.98 38.41 -1.81
N TYR A 277 13.93 37.70 -2.94
CA TYR A 277 13.93 36.24 -2.96
C TYR A 277 15.36 35.67 -3.06
N GLN A 278 15.66 34.66 -2.25
CA GLN A 278 16.72 33.71 -2.57
C GLN A 278 16.24 32.79 -3.69
N VAL A 279 16.99 32.71 -4.79
CA VAL A 279 16.67 31.80 -5.91
C VAL A 279 17.62 30.61 -5.88
N ILE A 280 17.07 29.40 -5.92
CA ILE A 280 17.81 28.15 -6.04
C ILE A 280 17.47 27.55 -7.41
N LEU A 281 18.43 27.61 -8.33
CA LEU A 281 18.26 27.16 -9.70
C LEU A 281 19.05 25.87 -9.94
N CYS A 282 18.34 24.78 -10.21
CA CYS A 282 18.96 23.55 -10.71
C CYS A 282 18.96 23.61 -12.23
N ALA A 283 20.13 23.62 -12.87
CA ALA A 283 20.24 23.66 -14.32
C ALA A 283 21.44 22.85 -14.82
N MET A 284 21.33 22.36 -16.06
CA MET A 284 22.46 21.78 -16.79
C MET A 284 23.33 22.88 -17.35
N ASP A 285 24.63 22.63 -17.48
CA ASP A 285 25.55 23.62 -18.02
C ASP A 285 25.16 24.05 -19.45
N ASN A 286 25.09 25.36 -19.68
CA ASN A 286 24.63 25.97 -20.92
C ASN A 286 25.05 27.44 -21.03
N ASP A 287 25.36 27.89 -22.24
CA ASP A 287 25.73 29.30 -22.52
C ASP A 287 24.67 30.31 -22.07
N ALA A 288 23.38 29.95 -22.11
CA ALA A 288 22.28 30.83 -21.67
C ALA A 288 22.34 31.19 -20.18
N LEU A 289 23.10 30.44 -19.37
CA LEU A 289 23.30 30.71 -17.95
C LEU A 289 24.46 31.68 -17.70
N SER A 290 25.24 32.05 -18.71
CA SER A 290 26.53 32.75 -18.51
C SER A 290 26.39 34.04 -17.72
N SER A 291 25.37 34.85 -17.99
CA SER A 291 25.10 36.09 -17.24
C SER A 291 24.65 35.77 -15.81
N TYR A 292 23.72 34.83 -15.65
CA TYR A 292 23.20 34.43 -14.34
C TYR A 292 24.29 33.89 -13.40
N LYS A 293 25.25 33.14 -13.95
CA LYS A 293 26.39 32.57 -13.21
C LYS A 293 27.33 33.64 -12.63
N GLN A 294 27.39 34.83 -13.21
CA GLN A 294 28.29 35.89 -12.71
C GLN A 294 27.84 36.43 -11.34
N GLU A 295 26.54 36.32 -11.04
CA GLU A 295 25.93 36.83 -9.81
C GLU A 295 25.47 35.71 -8.86
N ALA A 296 25.61 34.44 -9.27
CA ALA A 296 25.14 33.28 -8.51
C ALA A 296 26.27 32.57 -7.74
N HIS A 297 25.92 31.99 -6.59
CA HIS A 297 26.76 30.98 -5.96
C HIS A 297 26.56 29.64 -6.66
N ILE A 298 27.63 29.10 -7.25
CA ILE A 298 27.57 27.88 -8.06
C ILE A 298 27.92 26.66 -7.20
N ILE A 299 27.02 25.68 -7.17
CA ILE A 299 27.25 24.36 -6.57
C ILE A 299 27.28 23.32 -7.68
N GLU A 300 28.48 22.86 -8.03
CA GLU A 300 28.65 21.81 -9.04
C GLU A 300 28.41 20.42 -8.46
N LEU A 301 27.55 19.63 -9.12
CA LEU A 301 27.24 18.27 -8.71
C LEU A 301 28.28 17.29 -9.28
N GLY A 302 29.08 16.68 -8.40
CA GLY A 302 30.05 15.65 -8.78
C GLY A 302 29.45 14.24 -8.83
N GLY A 303 30.29 13.21 -8.92
CA GLY A 303 29.84 11.80 -8.90
C GLY A 303 29.07 11.41 -7.63
N ASN A 304 29.41 12.04 -6.49
CA ASN A 304 28.68 11.89 -5.23
C ASN A 304 27.56 12.94 -5.06
N ARG A 305 27.15 13.60 -6.15
CA ARG A 305 26.15 14.66 -6.19
C ARG A 305 26.54 15.82 -5.27
N LEU A 306 25.75 16.07 -4.22
CA LEU A 306 25.98 17.11 -3.22
C LEU A 306 26.96 16.69 -2.11
N LEU A 307 27.27 15.40 -1.98
CA LEU A 307 28.06 14.86 -0.86
C LEU A 307 29.56 14.96 -1.14
N GLN A 308 30.06 16.19 -1.11
CA GLN A 308 31.49 16.49 -1.27
C GLN A 308 32.22 16.28 0.06
N ARG A 309 33.29 15.48 0.05
CA ARG A 309 34.09 15.20 1.26
C ARG A 309 34.90 16.41 1.72
N GLU A 310 35.43 17.17 0.77
CA GLU A 310 36.34 18.29 1.02
C GLU A 310 35.74 19.38 1.92
N PRO A 311 34.54 19.92 1.64
CA PRO A 311 33.96 20.97 2.48
C PRO A 311 33.26 20.44 3.74
N TYR A 312 33.15 19.13 3.94
CA TYR A 312 32.29 18.54 4.98
C TYR A 312 32.59 19.08 6.39
N VAL A 313 33.87 19.10 6.79
CA VAL A 313 34.26 19.52 8.14
C VAL A 313 33.89 20.99 8.39
N GLN A 314 34.12 21.85 7.39
CA GLN A 314 33.79 23.28 7.48
C GLN A 314 32.27 23.50 7.52
N LEU A 315 31.53 22.90 6.57
CA LEU A 315 30.07 23.04 6.49
C LEU A 315 29.38 22.45 7.73
N ARG A 316 29.91 21.36 8.28
CA ARG A 316 29.42 20.78 9.53
C ARG A 316 29.62 21.73 10.71
N ALA A 317 30.81 22.31 10.87
CA ALA A 317 31.07 23.27 11.94
C ALA A 317 30.17 24.51 11.83
N GLU A 318 29.92 24.99 10.60
CA GLU A 318 28.96 26.08 10.35
C GLU A 318 27.53 25.66 10.72
N TYR A 319 27.08 24.49 10.28
CA TYR A 319 25.76 23.95 10.61
C TYR A 319 25.56 23.82 12.12
N GLU A 320 26.54 23.25 12.84
CA GLU A 320 26.50 23.11 14.30
C GLU A 320 26.39 24.51 14.96
N LYS A 321 27.10 25.52 14.45
CA LYS A 321 27.02 26.89 14.93
C LYS A 321 25.66 27.55 14.65
N VAL A 322 25.07 27.36 13.47
CA VAL A 322 23.85 28.08 13.06
C VAL A 322 22.58 27.41 13.59
N ILE A 323 22.52 26.07 13.55
CA ILE A 323 21.32 25.30 13.86
C ILE A 323 21.33 24.83 15.31
N LEU A 324 22.40 24.20 15.77
CA LEU A 324 22.43 23.59 17.12
C LEU A 324 22.61 24.61 18.24
N SER A 325 23.25 25.75 17.98
CA SER A 325 23.37 26.84 18.98
C SER A 325 22.09 27.66 19.15
N ASN A 326 21.15 27.58 18.19
CA ASN A 326 19.88 28.30 18.19
C ASN A 326 18.67 27.38 18.49
N SER A 327 18.93 26.10 18.81
CA SER A 327 17.92 25.08 19.16
C SER A 327 17.75 24.94 20.67
#